data_AF-A0A967W112-F1
#
_entry.id   AF-A0A967W112-F1
#
_cell.length_a   1.000
_cell.length_b   1.000
_cell.length_c   1.000
_cell.angle_alpha   90.00
_cell.angle_beta   90.00
_cell.angle_gamma   90.00
#
_symmetry.space_group_name_H-M   'P 1'
#
loop_
_entity.id
_entity.type
_entity.pdbx_description
1 polymer ?
#
loop_
_entity_poly.entity_id
_entity_poly.type
_entity_poly.pdbx_seq_one_letter_code
_entity_poly.pdbx_strand_id
1 'polypeptide(L)'
;EDHISQIPAMQMLVNLGYTYLSPAEAERLRGGKTTNVLLEDVLRRQLKEINSIRVSATKTSIFTDENIERGILALKNLPMNEGYIAASEKVYNLLTLGQALEQSVDGDKKSFTLQYIDWKNISNNVFHVTEEFSVMRSTSKEHYRPDLVLFVNGIPLCII
;
A
#
# COMPACT_ATOMS: atom_id res chain seq x y z
N GLU A 1 -28.83 -7.58 10.16
CA GLU A 1 -29.00 -7.12 8.77
C GLU A 1 -27.67 -7.05 8.03
N ASP A 2 -26.58 -6.66 8.71
CA ASP A 2 -25.25 -6.39 8.12
C ASP A 2 -24.66 -7.51 7.26
N HIS A 3 -24.81 -8.79 7.64
CA HIS A 3 -24.22 -9.90 6.88
C HIS A 3 -24.92 -10.21 5.54
N ILE A 4 -26.14 -9.71 5.31
CA ILE A 4 -26.92 -10.05 4.11
C ILE A 4 -26.32 -9.37 2.86
N SER A 5 -25.75 -8.17 3.02
CA SER A 5 -25.15 -7.40 1.92
C SER A 5 -23.62 -7.55 1.83
N GLN A 6 -22.95 -7.76 2.98
CA GLN A 6 -21.49 -7.88 3.05
C GLN A 6 -20.97 -9.13 2.33
N ILE A 7 -21.60 -10.30 2.56
CA ILE A 7 -21.16 -11.56 1.96
C ILE A 7 -21.27 -11.54 0.43
N PRO A 8 -22.40 -11.13 -0.19
CA PRO A 8 -22.48 -11.00 -1.64
C PRO A 8 -21.47 -9.99 -2.22
N ALA A 9 -21.24 -8.86 -1.54
CA ALA A 9 -20.26 -7.87 -1.98
C ALA A 9 -18.83 -8.43 -1.97
N MET A 10 -18.45 -9.15 -0.91
CA MET A 10 -17.16 -9.82 -0.82
C MET A 10 -17.00 -10.89 -1.90
N GLN A 11 -18.01 -11.74 -2.11
CA GLN A 11 -18.00 -12.75 -3.18
C GLN A 11 -17.83 -12.13 -4.56
N MET A 12 -18.51 -11.00 -4.81
CA MET A 12 -18.34 -10.24 -6.05
C MET A 12 -16.90 -9.73 -6.22
N LEU A 13 -16.30 -9.16 -5.18
CA LEU A 13 -14.90 -8.71 -5.22
C LEU A 13 -13.92 -9.85 -5.50
N VAL A 14 -14.12 -11.01 -4.87
CA VAL A 14 -13.32 -12.21 -5.14
C VAL A 14 -13.46 -12.65 -6.60
N ASN A 15 -14.68 -12.65 -7.15
CA ASN A 15 -14.92 -12.94 -8.56
C ASN A 15 -14.27 -11.92 -9.52
N LEU A 16 -14.05 -10.68 -9.07
CA LEU A 16 -13.33 -9.64 -9.81
C LEU A 16 -11.80 -9.75 -9.67
N GLY A 17 -11.28 -10.75 -8.94
CA GLY A 17 -9.85 -11.03 -8.80
C GLY A 17 -9.21 -10.54 -7.51
N TYR A 18 -10.00 -10.08 -6.53
CA TYR A 18 -9.48 -9.77 -5.20
C TYR A 18 -9.19 -11.05 -4.42
N THR A 19 -8.06 -11.05 -3.72
CA THR A 19 -7.74 -12.11 -2.75
C THR A 19 -8.32 -11.73 -1.39
N TYR A 20 -9.19 -12.58 -0.87
CA TYR A 20 -9.71 -12.40 0.48
C TYR A 20 -8.62 -12.63 1.54
N LEU A 21 -8.58 -11.76 2.54
CA LEU A 21 -7.80 -11.88 3.75
C LEU A 21 -8.76 -11.88 4.94
N SER A 22 -8.62 -12.86 5.82
CA SER A 22 -9.31 -12.81 7.11
C SER A 22 -8.79 -11.64 7.97
N PRO A 23 -9.58 -11.16 8.95
CA PRO A 23 -9.16 -10.07 9.83
C PRO A 23 -7.83 -10.37 10.54
N ALA A 24 -7.60 -11.64 10.92
CA ALA A 24 -6.36 -12.08 11.56
C ALA A 24 -5.16 -12.06 10.59
N GLU A 25 -5.37 -12.41 9.32
CA GLU A 25 -4.32 -12.32 8.30
C GLU A 25 -3.99 -10.88 7.98
N ALA A 26 -4.99 -10.02 7.80
CA ALA A 26 -4.79 -8.59 7.59
C ALA A 26 -4.06 -7.96 8.78
N GLU A 27 -4.41 -8.35 10.02
CA GLU A 27 -3.72 -7.91 11.23
C GLU A 27 -2.25 -8.35 11.27
N ARG A 28 -1.96 -9.60 10.89
CA ARG A 28 -0.59 -10.09 10.79
C ARG A 28 0.21 -9.30 9.74
N LEU A 29 -0.38 -9.10 8.56
CA LEU A 29 0.28 -8.44 7.41
C LEU A 29 0.53 -6.94 7.64
N ARG A 30 -0.20 -6.28 8.55
CA ARG A 30 0.10 -4.91 9.02
C ARG A 30 1.05 -4.85 10.22
N GLY A 31 1.66 -5.97 10.59
CA GLY A 31 2.62 -6.07 11.70
C GLY A 31 1.98 -6.13 13.09
N GLY A 32 0.73 -6.57 13.21
CA GLY A 32 0.02 -6.74 14.49
C GLY A 32 -0.32 -5.43 15.21
N LYS A 33 -0.27 -4.30 14.51
CA LYS A 33 -0.50 -2.97 15.09
C LYS A 33 -1.78 -2.35 14.55
N THR A 34 -2.74 -2.09 15.44
CA THR A 34 -4.02 -1.45 15.09
C THR A 34 -3.89 0.04 14.75
N THR A 35 -2.76 0.65 15.07
CA THR A 35 -2.37 2.00 14.62
C THR A 35 -1.93 2.05 13.17
N ASN A 36 -1.64 0.90 12.56
CA ASN A 36 -1.19 0.80 11.20
C ASN A 36 -2.34 0.39 10.27
N VAL A 37 -2.35 0.99 9.08
CA VAL A 37 -3.35 0.70 8.04
C VAL A 37 -2.74 0.05 6.81
N LEU A 38 -1.40 0.06 6.67
CA LEU A 38 -0.71 -0.57 5.54
C LEU A 38 -0.48 -2.05 5.84
N LEU A 39 -0.73 -2.92 4.85
CA LEU A 39 -0.24 -4.30 4.87
C LEU A 39 1.25 -4.30 4.49
N GLU A 40 2.11 -3.88 5.43
CA GLU A 40 3.53 -3.59 5.18
C GLU A 40 4.28 -4.75 4.53
N ASP A 41 3.97 -6.00 4.89
CA ASP A 41 4.63 -7.17 4.29
C ASP A 41 4.27 -7.35 2.81
N VAL A 42 3.02 -7.06 2.45
CA VAL A 42 2.56 -7.05 1.06
C VAL A 42 3.19 -5.88 0.32
N LEU A 43 3.13 -4.68 0.89
CA LEU A 43 3.65 -3.46 0.29
C LEU A 43 5.16 -3.57 0.02
N ARG A 44 5.94 -4.02 1.00
CA ARG A 44 7.39 -4.23 0.86
C ARG A 44 7.72 -5.20 -0.26
N ARG A 45 6.99 -6.31 -0.35
CA ARG A 45 7.17 -7.29 -1.42
C ARG A 45 6.83 -6.69 -2.78
N GLN A 46 5.67 -6.06 -2.89
CA GLN A 46 5.21 -5.48 -4.16
C GLN A 46 6.11 -4.34 -4.64
N LEU A 47 6.58 -3.46 -3.75
CA LEU A 47 7.52 -2.41 -4.13
C LEU A 47 8.83 -2.98 -4.70
N LYS A 48 9.28 -4.17 -4.26
CA LYS A 48 10.44 -4.85 -4.86
C LYS A 48 10.13 -5.50 -6.21
N GLU A 49 8.93 -6.04 -6.37
CA GLU A 49 8.52 -6.78 -7.57
C GLU A 49 8.20 -5.86 -8.74
N ILE A 50 7.44 -4.78 -8.51
CA ILE A 50 6.95 -3.90 -9.58
C ILE A 50 7.98 -2.84 -10.01
N ASN A 51 9.08 -2.69 -9.25
CA ASN A 51 10.09 -1.68 -9.52
C ASN A 51 11.41 -2.29 -9.96
N SER A 52 11.97 -1.75 -11.04
CA SER A 52 13.34 -2.00 -11.45
C SER A 52 13.99 -0.70 -11.94
N ILE A 53 15.29 -0.59 -11.70
CA ILE A 53 16.11 0.55 -12.09
C ILE A 53 16.82 0.18 -13.38
N ARG A 54 16.52 0.90 -14.47
CA ARG A 54 17.26 0.73 -15.72
C ARG A 54 18.57 1.51 -15.66
N VAL A 55 19.70 0.79 -15.58
CA VAL A 55 21.05 1.36 -15.48
C VAL A 55 21.63 1.62 -16.87
N SER A 56 21.38 0.72 -17.81
CA SER A 56 21.80 0.85 -19.21
C SER A 56 20.76 0.21 -20.15
N ALA A 57 21.08 0.13 -21.44
CA ALA A 57 20.22 -0.56 -22.40
C ALA A 57 19.98 -2.04 -22.03
N THR A 58 20.97 -2.69 -21.40
CA THR A 58 21.00 -4.14 -21.15
C THR A 58 21.04 -4.50 -19.66
N LYS A 59 21.24 -3.53 -18.76
CA LYS A 59 21.39 -3.78 -17.33
C LYS A 59 20.27 -3.13 -16.53
N THR A 60 19.64 -3.93 -15.68
CA THR A 60 18.71 -3.48 -14.64
C THR A 60 19.30 -3.73 -13.26
N SER A 61 18.84 -2.96 -12.29
CA SER A 61 19.15 -3.10 -10.87
C SER A 61 17.85 -3.01 -10.07
N ILE A 62 17.91 -3.36 -8.79
CA ILE A 62 16.78 -3.27 -7.87
C ILE A 62 16.96 -2.09 -6.91
N PHE A 63 15.86 -1.61 -6.32
CA PHE A 63 15.95 -0.71 -5.18
C PHE A 63 16.54 -1.43 -3.97
N THR A 64 17.36 -0.74 -3.19
CA THR A 64 17.87 -1.25 -1.92
C THR A 64 16.75 -1.39 -0.89
N ASP A 65 16.92 -2.29 0.06
CA ASP A 65 15.96 -2.46 1.17
C ASP A 65 15.74 -1.13 1.92
N GLU A 66 16.79 -0.34 2.12
CA GLU A 66 16.69 0.99 2.72
C GLU A 66 15.74 1.92 1.93
N ASN A 67 15.84 1.94 0.59
CA ASN A 67 14.97 2.76 -0.23
C ASN A 67 13.52 2.24 -0.27
N ILE A 68 13.33 0.92 -0.20
CA ILE A 68 12.00 0.33 -0.02
C ILE A 68 11.38 0.80 1.30
N GLU A 69 12.11 0.73 2.42
CA GLU A 69 11.60 1.22 3.71
C GLU A 69 11.34 2.73 3.70
N ARG A 70 12.17 3.52 3.02
CA ARG A 70 11.93 4.97 2.85
C ARG A 70 10.66 5.26 2.04
N GLY A 71 10.33 4.40 1.08
CA GLY A 71 9.05 4.44 0.37
C GLY A 71 7.87 4.17 1.30
N ILE A 72 7.91 3.05 2.03
CA ILE A 72 6.88 2.70 3.00
C ILE A 72 6.69 3.82 4.04
N LEU A 73 7.79 4.39 4.53
CA LEU A 73 7.78 5.48 5.50
C LEU A 73 7.11 6.76 4.95
N ALA A 74 7.24 7.04 3.66
CA ALA A 74 6.59 8.20 3.04
C ALA A 74 5.06 8.09 3.03
N LEU A 75 4.51 6.88 2.90
CA LEU A 75 3.07 6.63 3.05
C LEU A 75 2.61 6.67 4.51
N LYS A 76 3.50 6.43 5.47
CA LYS A 76 3.19 6.49 6.91
C LYS A 76 3.24 7.92 7.46
N ASN A 77 4.18 8.72 6.96
CA ASN A 77 4.43 10.07 7.45
C ASN A 77 3.71 11.10 6.57
N LEU A 78 2.38 11.06 6.61
CA LEU A 78 1.53 12.02 5.92
C LEU A 78 1.40 13.31 6.74
N PRO A 79 1.31 14.49 6.10
CA PRO A 79 1.22 15.79 6.77
C PRO A 79 -0.18 16.04 7.36
N MET A 80 -0.61 15.18 8.30
CA MET A 80 -1.93 15.25 8.93
C MET A 80 -2.12 16.55 9.74
N ASN A 81 -1.03 17.15 10.21
CA ASN A 81 -1.02 18.46 10.86
C ASN A 81 -1.36 19.62 9.92
N GLU A 82 -1.19 19.43 8.61
CA GLU A 82 -1.55 20.40 7.56
C GLU A 82 -2.98 20.18 7.04
N GLY A 83 -3.69 19.19 7.58
CA GLY A 83 -5.07 18.86 7.27
C GLY A 83 -5.23 17.74 6.23
N TYR A 84 -6.46 17.22 6.13
CA TYR A 84 -6.76 16.05 5.30
C TYR A 84 -6.56 16.29 3.80
N ILE A 85 -6.74 17.51 3.30
CA ILE A 85 -6.54 17.83 1.88
C ILE A 85 -5.05 17.70 1.52
N ALA A 86 -4.16 18.30 2.32
CA ALA A 86 -2.71 18.21 2.12
C ALA A 86 -2.23 16.75 2.23
N ALA A 87 -2.73 16.00 3.22
CA ALA A 87 -2.42 14.58 3.35
C ALA A 87 -2.91 13.76 2.15
N SER A 88 -4.12 14.03 1.66
CA SER A 88 -4.70 13.35 0.50
C SER A 88 -3.94 13.66 -0.79
N GLU A 89 -3.56 14.92 -1.01
CA GLU A 89 -2.71 15.33 -2.13
C GLU A 89 -1.35 14.64 -2.08
N LYS A 90 -0.74 14.55 -0.89
CA LYS A 90 0.53 13.84 -0.71
C LYS A 90 0.42 12.36 -1.09
N VAL A 91 -0.63 11.67 -0.62
CA VAL A 91 -0.89 10.28 -1.00
C VAL A 91 -1.13 10.17 -2.50
N TYR A 92 -1.97 11.02 -3.08
CA TYR A 92 -2.26 11.02 -4.51
C TYR A 92 -0.99 11.16 -5.34
N ASN A 93 -0.12 12.12 -5.00
CA ASN A 93 1.15 12.33 -5.70
C ASN A 93 2.11 11.13 -5.54
N LEU A 94 2.19 10.53 -4.35
CA LEU A 94 2.97 9.30 -4.16
C LEU A 94 2.45 8.17 -5.04
N LEU A 95 1.14 7.94 -5.06
CA LEU A 95 0.54 6.84 -5.81
C LEU A 95 0.64 7.02 -7.32
N THR A 96 0.55 8.25 -7.82
CA THR A 96 0.51 8.54 -9.28
C THR A 96 1.86 8.88 -9.88
N LEU A 97 2.70 9.63 -9.16
CA LEU A 97 4.01 10.08 -9.63
C LEU A 97 5.16 9.22 -9.10
N GLY A 98 4.95 8.56 -7.96
CA GLY A 98 5.98 7.83 -7.24
C GLY A 98 6.83 8.72 -6.33
N GLN A 99 7.90 8.14 -5.79
CA GLN A 99 8.86 8.83 -4.92
C GLN A 99 10.27 8.75 -5.50
N ALA A 100 10.87 9.91 -5.74
CA ALA A 100 12.27 10.01 -6.13
C ALA A 100 13.18 9.66 -4.94
N LEU A 101 14.05 8.68 -5.13
CA LEU A 101 14.99 8.18 -4.13
C LEU A 101 16.38 8.09 -4.74
N GLU A 102 17.37 8.62 -4.02
CA GLU A 102 18.77 8.50 -4.44
C GLU A 102 19.30 7.10 -4.15
N GLN A 103 20.03 6.54 -5.11
CA GLN A 103 20.71 5.26 -4.95
C GLN A 103 22.01 5.26 -5.76
N SER A 104 23.05 4.65 -5.19
CA SER A 104 24.27 4.36 -5.95
C SER A 104 24.09 3.06 -6.71
N VAL A 105 24.27 3.10 -8.03
CA VAL A 105 24.28 1.92 -8.89
C VAL A 105 25.51 1.98 -9.76
N ASP A 106 26.36 0.95 -9.68
CA ASP A 106 27.66 0.88 -10.35
C ASP A 106 28.62 2.05 -10.02
N GLY A 107 28.54 2.58 -8.80
CA GLY A 107 29.38 3.68 -8.33
C GLY A 107 28.84 5.08 -8.64
N ASP A 108 27.83 5.19 -9.53
CA ASP A 108 27.14 6.44 -9.83
C ASP A 108 25.94 6.63 -8.90
N LYS A 109 25.90 7.74 -8.18
CA LYS A 109 24.73 8.15 -7.41
C LYS A 109 23.73 8.87 -8.30
N LYS A 110 22.55 8.29 -8.48
CA LYS A 110 21.44 8.86 -9.28
C LYS A 110 20.13 8.78 -8.52
N SER A 111 19.15 9.59 -8.93
CA SER A 111 17.80 9.55 -8.38
C SER A 111 16.90 8.68 -9.26
N PHE A 112 16.19 7.75 -8.64
CA PHE A 112 15.27 6.83 -9.30
C PHE A 112 13.90 6.92 -8.65
N THR A 113 12.85 6.83 -9.46
CA THR A 113 11.48 6.93 -8.96
C THR A 113 10.93 5.56 -8.58
N LEU A 114 10.63 5.38 -7.30
CA LEU A 114 9.91 4.23 -6.78
C LEU A 114 8.40 4.40 -7.02
N GLN A 115 7.77 3.45 -7.69
CA GLN A 115 6.34 3.40 -7.96
C GLN A 115 5.62 2.54 -6.92
N TYR A 116 4.41 2.94 -6.55
CA TYR A 116 3.57 2.21 -5.58
C TYR A 116 2.50 1.34 -6.25
N ILE A 117 2.08 1.74 -7.45
CA ILE A 117 1.11 1.04 -8.28
C ILE A 117 1.70 0.95 -9.69
N ASP A 118 1.68 -0.24 -10.28
CA ASP A 118 2.00 -0.42 -11.69
C ASP A 118 0.78 -0.02 -12.53
N TRP A 119 0.71 1.28 -12.85
CA TRP A 119 -0.34 1.83 -13.70
C TRP A 119 -0.22 1.41 -15.17
N LYS A 120 0.94 0.93 -15.60
CA LYS A 120 1.18 0.52 -17.00
C LYS A 120 0.70 -0.90 -17.23
N ASN A 121 0.89 -1.77 -16.25
CA ASN A 121 0.39 -3.13 -16.30
C ASN A 121 -0.35 -3.49 -15.00
N ILE A 122 -1.66 -3.32 -15.02
CA ILE A 122 -2.53 -3.50 -13.84
C ILE A 122 -2.42 -4.92 -13.26
N SER A 123 -2.17 -5.94 -14.09
CA SER A 123 -2.05 -7.33 -13.66
C SER A 123 -0.81 -7.61 -12.80
N ASN A 124 0.16 -6.69 -12.76
CA ASN A 124 1.33 -6.80 -11.89
C ASN A 124 1.02 -6.39 -10.44
N ASN A 125 -0.14 -5.76 -10.19
CA ASN A 125 -0.53 -5.38 -8.85
C ASN A 125 -1.28 -6.52 -8.15
N VAL A 126 -1.20 -6.53 -6.83
CA VAL A 126 -1.92 -7.48 -5.98
C VAL A 126 -3.09 -6.79 -5.29
N PHE A 127 -4.27 -7.40 -5.41
CA PHE A 127 -5.53 -6.89 -4.90
C PHE A 127 -5.99 -7.72 -3.70
N HIS A 128 -6.26 -7.08 -2.57
CA HIS A 128 -6.80 -7.77 -1.39
C HIS A 128 -8.08 -7.12 -0.87
N VAL A 129 -8.95 -7.92 -0.28
CA VAL A 129 -10.13 -7.46 0.45
C VAL A 129 -10.13 -8.13 1.83
N THR A 130 -10.47 -7.37 2.86
CA THR A 130 -10.71 -7.89 4.22
C THR A 130 -12.00 -7.29 4.74
N GLU A 131 -12.76 -8.06 5.51
CA GLU A 131 -13.83 -7.47 6.31
C GLU A 131 -13.32 -6.94 7.65
N GLU A 132 -14.15 -6.12 8.29
CA GLU A 132 -14.10 -5.87 9.72
C GLU A 132 -12.75 -5.32 10.22
N PHE A 133 -12.11 -4.48 9.40
CA PHE A 133 -10.71 -4.04 9.58
C PHE A 133 -10.56 -3.01 10.70
N SER A 134 -10.31 -3.47 11.92
CA SER A 134 -10.26 -2.58 13.09
C SER A 134 -9.00 -1.70 13.13
N VAL A 135 -9.19 -0.38 13.09
CA VAL A 135 -8.14 0.66 13.13
C VAL A 135 -8.31 1.54 14.36
N MET A 136 -7.25 1.69 15.16
CA MET A 136 -7.26 2.56 16.33
C MET A 136 -7.24 4.03 15.91
N ARG A 137 -8.09 4.85 16.52
CA ARG A 137 -8.15 6.29 16.25
C ARG A 137 -6.88 6.98 16.75
N SER A 138 -6.49 8.07 16.10
CA SER A 138 -5.30 8.84 16.48
C SER A 138 -5.46 9.62 17.80
N THR A 139 -6.70 9.94 18.19
CA THR A 139 -7.01 10.81 19.34
C THR A 139 -7.55 10.05 20.55
N SER A 140 -7.81 8.75 20.44
CA SER A 140 -8.38 7.93 21.52
C SER A 140 -7.94 6.48 21.40
N LYS A 141 -8.24 5.67 22.42
CA LYS A 141 -8.06 4.20 22.37
C LYS A 141 -9.23 3.48 21.69
N GLU A 142 -10.16 4.22 21.10
CA GLU A 142 -11.30 3.63 20.38
C GLU A 142 -10.87 3.18 18.99
N HIS A 143 -11.65 2.25 18.44
CA HIS A 143 -11.42 1.70 17.12
C HIS A 143 -12.54 2.12 16.17
N TYR A 144 -12.16 2.46 14.94
CA TYR A 144 -13.07 2.49 13.81
C TYR A 144 -12.94 1.15 13.07
N ARG A 145 -14.07 0.57 12.67
CA ARG A 145 -14.12 -0.75 12.02
C ARG A 145 -14.98 -0.62 10.76
N PRO A 146 -14.36 -0.49 9.58
CA PRO A 146 -15.08 -0.54 8.30
C PRO A 146 -15.57 -1.95 8.01
N ASP A 147 -16.68 -2.06 7.27
CA ASP A 147 -17.26 -3.34 6.89
C ASP A 147 -16.35 -4.08 5.89
N LEU A 148 -15.86 -3.38 4.86
CA LEU A 148 -14.84 -3.90 3.94
C LEU A 148 -13.73 -2.86 3.68
N VAL A 149 -12.50 -3.35 3.54
CA VAL A 149 -11.35 -2.55 3.09
C VAL A 149 -10.67 -3.24 1.92
N LEU A 150 -10.48 -2.47 0.85
CA LEU A 150 -9.85 -2.92 -0.39
C LEU A 150 -8.43 -2.35 -0.47
N PHE A 151 -7.47 -3.23 -0.75
CA PHE A 151 -6.06 -2.91 -0.86
C PHE A 151 -5.56 -3.13 -2.29
N VAL A 152 -4.64 -2.26 -2.71
CA VAL A 152 -3.77 -2.48 -3.88
C VAL A 152 -2.34 -2.43 -3.38
N ASN A 153 -1.57 -3.48 -3.63
CA ASN A 153 -0.19 -3.64 -3.18
C ASN A 153 -0.02 -3.39 -1.66
N GLY A 154 -1.03 -3.75 -0.87
CA GLY A 154 -1.02 -3.53 0.59
C GLY A 154 -1.36 -2.11 1.05
N ILE A 155 -1.73 -1.21 0.14
CA ILE A 155 -2.19 0.16 0.43
C ILE A 155 -3.72 0.16 0.45
N PRO A 156 -4.39 0.59 1.54
CA PRO A 156 -5.85 0.68 1.58
C PRO A 156 -6.32 1.86 0.70
N LEU A 157 -7.14 1.57 -0.31
CA LEU A 157 -7.61 2.58 -1.27
C LEU A 157 -9.12 2.81 -1.23
N CYS A 158 -9.89 1.86 -0.71
CA CYS A 158 -11.35 1.98 -0.64
C CYS A 158 -11.88 1.32 0.63
N ILE A 159 -12.87 1.98 1.23
CA ILE A 159 -13.72 1.47 2.29
C ILE A 159 -15.14 1.39 1.74
N ILE A 160 -15.86 0.32 2.07
CA ILE A 160 -17.27 0.11 1.71
C ILE A 160 -18.04 -0.05 3.01
#